data_AF-A0A936AS49-F1
#
_entry.id   AF-A0A936AS49-F1
#
_cell.length_a   1.000
_cell.length_b   1.000
_cell.length_c   1.000
_cell.angle_alpha   90.00
_cell.angle_beta   90.00
_cell.angle_gamma   90.00
#
_symmetry.space_group_name_H-M   'P 1'
#
loop_
_entity.id
_entity.type
_entity.pdbx_description
1 polymer ?
#
loop_
_entity_poly.entity_id
_entity_poly.type
_entity_poly.pdbx_seq_one_letter_code
_entity_poly.pdbx_strand_id
1 'polypeptide(L)'
;MRRYSLKSIPRVFAALSLAVIFGNTNAVAQQGGVYTAAQAKRGQALYQANCAACHGQSLEGASASALKGSRFMAKWAEGEPYSR
;
A
#
# COMPACT_ATOMS: atom_id res chain seq x y z
N MET A 1 -33.38 10.10 -56.47
CA MET A 1 -33.49 8.90 -55.60
C MET A 1 -32.21 8.72 -54.79
N ARG A 2 -32.25 8.90 -53.46
CA ARG A 2 -31.51 8.10 -52.47
C ARG A 2 -31.93 8.54 -51.07
N ARG A 3 -32.86 7.77 -50.50
CA ARG A 3 -33.32 7.89 -49.12
C ARG A 3 -32.20 7.33 -48.23
N TYR A 4 -31.53 8.17 -47.44
CA TYR A 4 -30.59 7.66 -46.45
C TYR A 4 -31.39 7.01 -45.32
N SER A 5 -31.27 5.69 -45.25
CA SER A 5 -31.91 4.80 -44.29
C SER A 5 -31.24 4.97 -42.92
N LEU A 6 -32.00 5.41 -41.91
CA LEU A 6 -31.64 5.30 -40.49
C LEU A 6 -31.56 3.81 -40.12
N LYS A 7 -30.41 3.18 -40.38
CA LYS A 7 -30.09 1.88 -39.79
C LYS A 7 -29.56 2.10 -38.37
N SER A 8 -30.50 2.00 -37.42
CA SER A 8 -30.35 1.24 -36.18
C SER A 8 -29.02 1.41 -35.43
N ILE A 9 -28.91 2.49 -34.66
CA ILE A 9 -27.98 2.54 -33.53
C ILE A 9 -28.49 1.51 -32.50
N PRO A 10 -27.78 0.40 -32.23
CA PRO A 10 -28.28 -0.60 -31.29
C PRO A 10 -28.28 -0.01 -29.87
N ARG A 11 -29.45 0.02 -29.24
CA ARG A 11 -29.72 0.54 -27.89
C ARG A 11 -29.08 -0.28 -26.75
N VAL A 12 -28.01 -1.04 -27.02
CA VAL A 12 -27.38 -1.95 -26.04
C VAL A 12 -26.12 -1.34 -25.43
N PHE A 13 -25.50 -0.33 -26.08
CA PHE A 13 -24.24 0.26 -25.59
C PHE A 13 -24.39 1.36 -24.53
N ALA A 14 -25.62 1.85 -24.24
CA ALA A 14 -25.81 2.96 -23.29
C ALA A 14 -25.98 2.53 -21.82
N ALA A 15 -26.22 1.25 -21.53
CA ALA A 15 -26.58 0.81 -20.18
C ALA A 15 -25.44 0.20 -19.35
N LEU A 16 -24.26 -0.05 -19.94
CA LEU A 16 -23.16 -0.78 -19.27
C LEU A 16 -22.02 0.12 -18.77
N SER A 17 -22.17 1.45 -18.83
CA SER A 17 -21.09 2.40 -18.47
C SER A 17 -21.32 3.14 -17.15
N LEU A 18 -22.50 3.01 -16.51
CA LEU A 18 -22.86 3.80 -15.33
C LEU A 18 -22.66 3.08 -13.98
N ALA A 19 -22.21 1.82 -13.98
CA ALA A 19 -22.04 1.04 -12.75
C ALA A 19 -20.63 1.16 -12.11
N VAL A 20 -19.66 1.80 -12.79
CA VAL A 20 -18.26 1.83 -12.33
C VAL A 20 -17.96 2.94 -11.33
N ILE A 21 -18.85 3.93 -11.15
CA ILE A 21 -18.54 5.16 -10.39
C ILE A 21 -18.68 4.98 -8.86
N PHE A 22 -19.39 3.97 -8.35
CA PHE A 22 -19.74 3.90 -6.92
C PHE A 22 -19.22 2.66 -6.15
N GLY A 23 -18.37 1.82 -6.75
CA GLY A 23 -18.14 0.45 -6.26
C GLY A 23 -16.93 0.17 -5.35
N ASN A 24 -16.08 1.13 -4.97
CA ASN A 24 -14.82 0.79 -4.28
C ASN A 24 -14.42 1.75 -3.15
N THR A 25 -15.25 1.86 -2.10
CA THR A 25 -14.79 2.33 -0.78
C THR A 25 -14.77 1.17 0.21
N ASN A 26 -14.08 0.08 -0.15
CA ASN A 26 -13.72 -0.92 0.85
C ASN A 26 -12.47 -0.41 1.58
N ALA A 27 -12.66 0.51 2.52
CA ALA A 27 -11.68 0.74 3.57
C ALA A 27 -11.70 -0.50 4.47
N VAL A 28 -11.05 -1.57 4.00
CA VAL A 28 -10.78 -2.73 4.84
C VAL A 28 -9.88 -2.20 5.95
N ALA A 29 -10.42 -2.09 7.16
CA ALA A 29 -9.62 -1.90 8.35
C ALA A 29 -8.63 -3.07 8.38
N GLN A 30 -7.36 -2.79 8.06
CA GLN A 30 -6.33 -3.79 7.91
C GLN A 30 -6.03 -4.37 9.30
N GLN A 31 -6.71 -5.47 9.65
CA GLN A 31 -6.60 -6.14 10.95
C GLN A 31 -5.32 -6.99 11.08
N GLY A 32 -4.52 -7.09 10.01
CA GLY A 32 -3.14 -7.55 10.04
C GLY A 32 -2.22 -6.40 9.62
N GLY A 33 -0.94 -6.38 9.97
CA GLY A 33 -0.05 -5.25 9.65
C GLY A 33 -0.04 -4.82 8.17
N VAL A 34 0.57 -3.67 7.88
CA VAL A 34 0.67 -3.09 6.51
C VAL A 34 1.53 -3.92 5.53
N TYR A 35 1.92 -5.14 5.93
CA TYR A 35 2.74 -6.08 5.18
C TYR A 35 2.36 -7.54 5.51
N THR A 36 2.65 -8.43 4.57
CA THR A 36 2.51 -9.88 4.71
C THR A 36 3.67 -10.51 5.47
N ALA A 37 3.48 -11.70 6.03
CA ALA A 37 4.55 -12.47 6.66
C ALA A 37 5.73 -12.75 5.69
N ALA A 38 5.43 -12.97 4.40
CA ALA A 38 6.47 -13.16 3.38
C ALA A 38 7.30 -11.88 3.15
N GLN A 39 6.68 -10.69 3.18
CA GLN A 39 7.40 -9.42 3.14
C GLN A 39 8.27 -9.24 4.39
N ALA A 40 7.74 -9.55 5.57
CA ALA A 40 8.51 -9.48 6.82
C ALA A 40 9.75 -10.38 6.79
N LYS A 41 9.61 -11.63 6.34
CA LYS A 41 10.75 -12.57 6.23
C LYS A 41 11.82 -12.09 5.26
N ARG A 42 11.43 -11.54 4.11
CA ARG A 42 12.38 -10.92 3.17
C ARG A 42 13.06 -9.69 3.78
N GLY A 43 12.29 -8.83 4.45
CA GLY A 43 12.82 -7.65 5.14
C GLY A 43 13.80 -8.00 6.25
N GLN A 44 13.55 -9.07 7.01
CA GLN A 44 14.46 -9.56 8.03
C GLN A 44 15.82 -9.94 7.44
N ALA A 45 15.85 -10.68 6.33
CA ALA A 45 17.12 -11.04 5.68
C ALA A 45 17.92 -9.80 5.24
N LEU A 46 17.24 -8.80 4.68
CA LEU A 46 17.86 -7.53 4.30
C LEU A 46 18.36 -6.74 5.52
N TYR A 47 17.59 -6.72 6.61
CA TYR A 47 17.98 -6.06 7.86
C TYR A 47 19.26 -6.65 8.44
N GLN A 48 19.37 -7.98 8.48
CA GLN A 48 20.57 -8.65 8.97
C GLN A 48 21.80 -8.34 8.12
N ALA A 49 21.64 -8.28 6.79
CA ALA A 49 22.75 -8.02 5.89
C ALA A 49 23.23 -6.56 5.92
N ASN A 50 22.34 -5.59 6.16
CA ASN A 50 22.65 -4.17 5.90
C ASN A 50 22.53 -3.26 7.13
N CYS A 51 21.80 -3.65 8.17
CA CYS A 51 21.37 -2.73 9.23
C CYS A 51 21.79 -3.19 10.62
N ALA A 52 21.79 -4.50 10.86
CA ALA A 52 22.03 -5.09 12.18
C ALA A 52 23.40 -4.75 12.77
N ALA A 53 24.40 -4.51 11.91
CA ALA A 53 25.75 -4.10 12.35
C ALA A 53 25.75 -2.82 13.21
N CYS A 54 24.80 -1.91 12.98
CA CYS A 54 24.68 -0.66 13.73
C CYS A 54 23.45 -0.65 14.66
N HIS A 55 22.34 -1.25 14.24
CA HIS A 55 21.07 -1.17 14.95
C HIS A 55 20.75 -2.40 15.83
N GLY A 56 21.70 -3.33 15.97
CA GLY A 56 21.54 -4.54 16.77
C GLY A 56 20.84 -5.67 16.01
N GLN A 57 20.97 -6.90 16.49
CA GLN A 57 20.45 -8.09 15.80
C GLN A 57 18.92 -8.21 15.92
N SER A 58 18.34 -7.62 16.96
CA SER A 58 16.89 -7.63 17.22
C SER A 58 16.32 -6.22 17.35
N LEU A 59 16.90 -5.25 16.63
CA LEU A 59 16.50 -3.83 16.61
C LEU A 59 16.70 -3.08 17.93
N GLU A 60 17.42 -3.65 18.90
CA GLU A 60 17.71 -3.08 20.22
C GLU A 60 18.64 -1.87 20.21
N GLY A 61 19.30 -1.60 19.07
CA GLY A 61 20.36 -0.62 18.98
C GLY A 61 21.71 -1.18 19.44
N ALA A 62 22.77 -0.66 18.84
CA ALA A 62 24.15 -0.96 19.23
C ALA A 62 24.96 0.34 19.17
N SER A 63 25.71 0.56 18.08
CA SER A 63 26.37 1.83 17.80
C SER A 63 25.39 2.91 17.30
N ALA A 64 24.24 2.50 16.77
CA ALA A 64 23.13 3.37 16.39
C ALA A 64 21.88 3.10 17.24
N SER A 65 20.91 4.03 17.18
CA SER A 65 19.69 3.98 17.99
C SER A 65 18.83 2.74 17.72
N ALA A 66 18.08 2.31 18.74
CA ALA A 66 17.10 1.24 18.61
C ALA A 66 16.01 1.58 17.58
N LEU A 67 15.57 0.56 16.83
CA LEU A 67 14.47 0.66 15.86
C LEU A 67 13.21 -0.07 16.38
N LYS A 68 13.05 -0.09 17.70
CA LYS A 68 11.89 -0.62 18.42
C LYS A 68 11.62 0.17 19.69
N GLY A 69 10.46 -0.05 20.29
CA GLY A 69 10.08 0.54 21.58
C GLY A 69 9.51 1.96 21.46
N SER A 70 9.14 2.52 22.61
CA SER A 70 8.37 3.77 22.72
C SER A 70 9.07 4.98 22.09
N ARG A 71 10.39 5.12 22.26
CA ARG A 71 11.17 6.21 21.65
C ARG A 71 11.15 6.17 20.12
N PHE A 72 11.33 4.99 19.54
CA PHE A 72 11.24 4.81 18.09
C PHE A 72 9.84 5.14 17.59
N MET A 73 8.81 4.60 18.27
CA MET A 73 7.42 4.83 17.89
C MET A 73 7.00 6.30 18.03
N ALA A 74 7.48 7.03 19.03
CA ALA A 74 7.21 8.46 19.13
C ALA A 74 7.70 9.20 17.88
N LYS A 75 8.94 8.94 17.45
CA LYS A 75 9.51 9.54 16.24
C LYS A 75 8.82 9.09 14.95
N TRP A 76 8.40 7.83 14.88
CA TRP A 76 7.80 7.26 13.67
C TRP A 76 6.30 7.57 13.54
N ALA A 77 5.58 7.72 14.65
CA ALA A 77 4.15 7.99 14.67
C ALA A 77 3.81 9.47 14.40
N GLU A 78 4.75 10.38 14.60
CA GLU A 78 4.61 11.81 14.27
C GLU A 78 4.45 12.08 12.76
N GLY A 79 4.64 11.05 11.91
CA GLY A 79 4.02 11.05 10.59
C GLY A 79 4.54 12.12 9.64
N GLU A 80 5.85 12.25 9.51
CA GLU A 80 6.44 12.75 8.26
C GLU A 80 6.83 11.52 7.40
N PRO A 81 5.88 10.94 6.66
CA PRO A 81 6.16 9.84 5.75
C PRO A 81 7.00 10.42 4.60
N TYR A 82 8.32 10.35 4.71
CA TYR A 82 9.24 10.67 3.63
C TYR A 82 9.24 12.16 3.22
N SER A 83 9.73 13.05 4.08
CA SER A 83 10.32 14.31 3.60
C SER A 83 11.75 14.02 3.13
N ARG A 84 11.93 14.04 1.79
CA ARG A 84 13.23 14.25 1.16
C ARG A 84 13.72 15.67 1.39
#